data_AF-A0AA42IE88-F1
#
_entry.id   AF-A0AA42IE88-F1
#
_cell.length_a   1.000
_cell.length_b   1.000
_cell.length_c   1.000
_cell.angle_alpha   90.00
_cell.angle_beta   90.00
_cell.angle_gamma   90.00
#
_symmetry.space_group_name_H-M   'P 1'
#
loop_
_entity.id
_entity.type
_entity.pdbx_description
1 polymer ?
#
loop_
_entity_poly.entity_id
_entity_poly.type
_entity_poly.pdbx_seq_one_letter_code
_entity_poly.pdbx_strand_id
1 'polypeptide(L)'
;MKPASNYRTPTNEWAYSYQQHILAFGPSLRALGFDYPDTEAGLTEVRRRLMVFARNDNNEAFRALTFIRYDNTLARYELGVSVVADTPNSPIQLCLYTTAKMTPSKLGMLVYNAQQELVFDALKGYLQHVGTLHGGVRVGAGVGVAATYTLALPATVNQQHLYISQRSSLPFYAAYRISSSGVSYASTHYRPVLSFPNATTLQVQLVAQRNVSGNNQSQSYSGFFENIIYCPYEHDVYTGFGN
;
A
#
# COMPACT_ATOMS: atom_id res chain seq x y z
N MET A 1 33.53 19.42 -32.17
CA MET A 1 33.05 19.33 -30.77
C MET A 1 32.44 17.95 -30.56
N LYS A 2 33.17 17.07 -29.84
CA LYS A 2 32.64 15.77 -29.43
C LYS A 2 31.82 15.99 -28.15
N PRO A 3 30.56 15.52 -28.05
CA PRO A 3 29.83 15.57 -26.80
C PRO A 3 30.53 14.67 -25.78
N ALA A 4 30.60 15.19 -24.55
CA ALA A 4 31.34 14.61 -23.44
C ALA A 4 30.94 13.16 -23.17
N SER A 5 31.96 12.34 -22.94
CA SER A 5 31.88 11.02 -22.35
C SER A 5 31.00 11.04 -21.10
N ASN A 6 29.95 10.24 -21.11
CA ASN A 6 29.19 9.85 -19.92
C ASN A 6 30.16 9.21 -18.92
N TYR A 7 30.67 10.00 -17.98
CA TYR A 7 31.15 9.46 -16.72
C TYR A 7 29.94 8.81 -16.03
N ARG A 8 29.79 7.49 -16.19
CA ARG A 8 28.99 6.71 -15.27
C ARG A 8 29.75 6.69 -13.94
N THR A 9 29.45 7.66 -13.09
CA THR A 9 29.59 7.50 -11.63
C THR A 9 28.92 6.17 -11.26
N PRO A 10 29.42 5.40 -10.26
CA PRO A 10 28.65 4.30 -9.71
C PRO A 10 27.41 4.91 -9.05
N THR A 11 26.37 5.12 -9.84
CA THR A 11 25.10 5.64 -9.40
C THR A 11 24.57 4.62 -8.42
N ASN A 12 24.18 5.11 -7.24
CA ASN A 12 23.23 4.43 -6.39
C ASN A 12 21.94 4.23 -7.21
N GLU A 13 21.91 3.32 -8.17
CA GLU A 13 20.75 3.07 -9.01
C GLU A 13 19.72 2.33 -8.17
N TRP A 14 18.84 3.13 -7.57
CA TRP A 14 17.67 2.65 -6.89
C TRP A 14 16.60 2.36 -7.93
N ALA A 15 16.42 1.09 -8.27
CA ALA A 15 15.22 0.66 -8.95
C ALA A 15 14.08 0.59 -7.93
N TYR A 16 13.57 1.74 -7.48
CA TYR A 16 12.17 1.81 -7.06
C TYR A 16 11.37 1.60 -8.34
N SER A 17 10.95 0.37 -8.63
CA SER A 17 10.08 0.16 -9.78
C SER A 17 8.69 0.65 -9.39
N TYR A 18 8.37 1.89 -9.77
CA TYR A 18 7.02 2.40 -9.71
C TYR A 18 6.27 1.80 -10.90
N GLN A 19 5.47 0.78 -10.66
CA GLN A 19 4.63 0.21 -11.70
C GLN A 19 3.21 0.72 -11.53
N GLN A 20 2.69 1.34 -12.59
CA GLN A 20 1.30 1.72 -12.68
C GLN A 20 0.52 0.61 -13.37
N HIS A 21 -0.55 0.16 -12.75
CA HIS A 21 -1.49 -0.78 -13.34
C HIS A 21 -2.89 -0.18 -13.36
N ILE A 22 -3.50 -0.18 -14.53
CA ILE A 22 -4.93 0.12 -14.68
C ILE A 22 -5.69 -1.14 -14.26
N LEU A 23 -6.56 -0.97 -13.27
CA LEU A 23 -7.43 -2.03 -12.76
C LEU A 23 -8.77 -2.05 -13.49
N ALA A 24 -9.30 -0.87 -13.80
CA ALA A 24 -10.57 -0.71 -14.50
C ALA A 24 -10.62 0.60 -15.27
N PHE A 25 -11.46 0.64 -16.32
CA PHE A 25 -11.73 1.85 -17.07
C PHE A 25 -13.21 1.89 -17.50
N GLY A 26 -13.74 3.09 -17.73
CA GLY A 26 -15.13 3.27 -18.11
C GLY A 26 -15.44 4.69 -18.57
N PRO A 27 -16.53 4.90 -19.33
CA PRO A 27 -16.88 6.22 -19.87
C PRO A 27 -17.32 7.24 -18.80
N SER A 28 -17.67 6.79 -17.60
CA SER A 28 -18.12 7.63 -16.48
C SER A 28 -17.68 7.07 -15.12
N LEU A 29 -17.73 7.88 -14.07
CA LEU A 29 -17.55 7.43 -12.69
C LEU A 29 -18.58 6.36 -12.30
N ARG A 30 -19.82 6.48 -12.80
CA ARG A 30 -20.88 5.48 -12.58
C ARG A 30 -20.63 4.18 -13.30
N ALA A 31 -20.08 4.23 -14.53
CA ALA A 31 -19.59 3.02 -15.20
C ALA A 31 -18.42 2.39 -14.44
N LEU A 32 -17.70 3.22 -13.66
CA LEU A 32 -16.72 2.78 -12.69
C LEU A 32 -17.30 2.31 -11.33
N GLY A 33 -18.62 2.19 -11.20
CA GLY A 33 -19.26 1.75 -9.95
C GLY A 33 -19.39 2.83 -8.86
N PHE A 34 -18.96 4.07 -9.13
CA PHE A 34 -19.04 5.17 -8.17
C PHE A 34 -20.26 6.07 -8.46
N ASP A 35 -21.15 6.24 -7.49
CA ASP A 35 -22.34 7.08 -7.62
C ASP A 35 -22.03 8.56 -7.37
N TYR A 36 -21.19 9.12 -8.23
CA TYR A 36 -20.81 10.54 -8.25
C TYR A 36 -21.00 11.13 -9.65
N PRO A 37 -21.25 12.45 -9.76
CA PRO A 37 -21.32 13.13 -11.04
C PRO A 37 -19.95 13.19 -11.71
N ASP A 38 -19.91 13.09 -13.04
CA ASP A 38 -18.70 13.14 -13.89
C ASP A 38 -18.08 14.55 -13.91
N THR A 39 -17.50 14.95 -12.78
CA THR A 39 -16.94 16.27 -12.50
C THR A 39 -15.67 16.12 -11.69
N GLU A 40 -14.79 17.14 -11.68
CA GLU A 40 -13.57 17.10 -10.84
C GLU A 40 -13.89 16.98 -9.35
N ALA A 41 -15.00 17.57 -8.90
CA ALA A 41 -15.47 17.42 -7.52
C ALA A 41 -15.83 15.96 -7.21
N GLY A 42 -16.61 15.29 -8.07
CA GLY A 42 -16.93 13.87 -7.92
C GLY A 42 -15.68 12.98 -7.95
N LEU A 43 -14.76 13.27 -8.88
CA LEU A 43 -13.49 12.55 -8.99
C LEU A 43 -12.64 12.70 -7.72
N THR A 44 -12.57 13.91 -7.16
CA THR A 44 -11.86 14.19 -5.90
C THR A 44 -12.46 13.43 -4.72
N GLU A 45 -13.79 13.35 -4.65
CA GLU A 45 -14.51 12.62 -3.61
C GLU A 45 -14.23 11.11 -3.65
N VAL A 46 -14.12 10.52 -4.85
CA VAL A 46 -13.70 9.12 -5.00
C VAL A 46 -12.24 8.96 -4.59
N ARG A 47 -11.34 9.81 -5.12
CA ARG A 47 -9.88 9.75 -4.88
C ARG A 47 -9.55 9.74 -3.38
N ARG A 48 -10.24 10.55 -2.56
CA ARG A 48 -9.99 10.64 -1.11
C ARG A 48 -10.52 9.46 -0.28
N ARG A 49 -11.36 8.61 -0.86
CA ARG A 49 -12.02 7.49 -0.17
C ARG A 49 -11.50 6.11 -0.59
N LEU A 50 -10.61 6.06 -1.58
CA LEU A 50 -9.92 4.84 -1.97
C LEU A 50 -8.76 4.55 -1.01
N MET A 51 -8.63 3.27 -0.66
CA MET A 51 -7.56 2.74 0.19
C MET A 51 -7.02 1.49 -0.48
N VAL A 52 -5.71 1.38 -0.60
CA VAL A 52 -5.07 0.20 -1.20
C VAL A 52 -4.07 -0.41 -0.24
N PHE A 53 -4.06 -1.73 -0.26
CA PHE A 53 -3.13 -2.58 0.45
C PHE A 53 -2.49 -3.51 -0.58
N ALA A 54 -1.22 -3.82 -0.41
CA ALA A 54 -0.48 -4.65 -1.35
C ALA A 54 0.48 -5.57 -0.58
N ARG A 55 0.57 -6.83 -1.02
CA ARG A 55 1.55 -7.79 -0.51
C ARG A 55 2.03 -8.74 -1.60
N ASN A 56 3.13 -9.45 -1.38
CA ASN A 56 3.53 -10.57 -2.23
C ASN A 56 3.26 -11.92 -1.55
N ASP A 57 3.59 -13.01 -2.27
CA ASP A 57 3.47 -14.39 -1.78
C ASP A 57 4.34 -14.67 -0.54
N ASN A 58 5.38 -13.87 -0.30
CA ASN A 58 6.21 -13.93 0.89
C ASN A 58 5.64 -13.13 2.08
N ASN A 59 4.40 -12.63 1.96
CA ASN A 59 3.72 -11.80 2.96
C ASN A 59 4.46 -10.50 3.29
N GLU A 60 5.24 -9.99 2.35
CA GLU A 60 5.89 -8.68 2.46
C GLU A 60 4.89 -7.64 1.96
N ALA A 61 4.64 -6.61 2.76
CA ALA A 61 3.78 -5.52 2.35
C ALA A 61 4.53 -4.55 1.40
N PHE A 62 3.77 -3.91 0.52
CA PHE A 62 4.28 -2.86 -0.37
C PHE A 62 3.50 -1.55 -0.20
N ARG A 63 4.23 -0.44 -0.38
CA ARG A 63 3.59 0.86 -0.51
C ARG A 63 2.84 0.90 -1.83
N ALA A 64 1.53 1.09 -1.73
CA ALA A 64 0.65 1.27 -2.88
C ALA A 64 -0.13 2.58 -2.77
N LEU A 65 -0.41 3.18 -3.92
CA LEU A 65 -1.23 4.37 -4.06
C LEU A 65 -2.28 4.12 -5.14
N THR A 66 -3.52 4.47 -4.88
CA THR A 66 -4.57 4.46 -5.90
C THR A 66 -4.57 5.77 -6.67
N PHE A 67 -4.92 5.69 -7.94
CA PHE A 67 -5.28 6.85 -8.72
C PHE A 67 -6.61 6.60 -9.44
N ILE A 68 -7.40 7.65 -9.55
CA ILE A 68 -8.50 7.71 -10.48
C ILE A 68 -8.39 9.03 -11.25
N ARG A 69 -8.42 8.94 -12.58
CA ARG A 69 -8.25 10.08 -13.49
C ARG A 69 -9.17 9.96 -14.69
N TYR A 70 -9.42 11.08 -15.35
CA TYR A 70 -10.00 11.10 -16.68
C TYR A 70 -8.86 11.19 -17.71
N ASP A 71 -8.79 10.23 -18.63
CA ASP A 71 -7.88 10.25 -19.77
C ASP A 71 -8.58 10.99 -20.93
N ASN A 72 -8.08 12.19 -21.25
CA ASN A 72 -8.61 13.02 -22.33
C ASN A 72 -8.36 12.43 -23.73
N THR A 73 -7.31 11.63 -23.90
CA THR A 73 -6.96 11.01 -25.19
C THR A 73 -7.89 9.84 -25.49
N LEU A 74 -8.23 9.05 -24.46
CA LEU A 74 -9.11 7.88 -24.59
C LEU A 74 -10.57 8.18 -24.23
N ALA A 75 -10.86 9.42 -23.80
CA ALA A 75 -12.18 9.89 -23.37
C ALA A 75 -12.85 8.94 -22.36
N ARG A 76 -12.09 8.52 -21.33
CA ARG A 76 -12.56 7.57 -20.31
C ARG A 76 -11.93 7.83 -18.95
N TYR A 77 -12.62 7.41 -17.90
CA TYR A 77 -12.05 7.32 -16.57
C TYR A 77 -11.21 6.04 -16.43
N GLU A 78 -10.09 6.15 -15.72
CA GLU A 78 -9.19 5.05 -15.39
C GLU A 78 -9.00 5.00 -13.88
N LEU A 79 -9.29 3.84 -13.29
CA LEU A 79 -8.91 3.49 -11.93
C LEU A 79 -7.68 2.60 -12.00
N GLY A 80 -6.65 2.96 -11.26
CA GLY A 80 -5.45 2.17 -11.17
C GLY A 80 -4.75 2.26 -9.84
N VAL A 81 -3.71 1.46 -9.72
CA VAL A 81 -2.80 1.46 -8.58
C VAL A 81 -1.39 1.72 -9.07
N SER A 82 -0.61 2.30 -8.20
CA SER A 82 0.81 2.38 -8.35
C SER A 82 1.46 1.73 -7.15
N VAL A 83 2.31 0.74 -7.39
CA VAL A 83 3.01 0.01 -6.33
C VAL A 83 4.49 0.28 -6.45
N VAL A 84 5.12 0.48 -5.30
CA VAL A 84 6.58 0.59 -5.19
C VAL A 84 7.10 -0.73 -4.63
N ALA A 85 7.93 -1.41 -5.41
CA ALA A 85 8.64 -2.61 -4.99
C ALA A 85 10.13 -2.46 -5.26
N ASP A 86 10.94 -2.91 -4.30
CA ASP A 86 12.40 -3.04 -4.46
C ASP A 86 12.78 -4.43 -4.98
N THR A 87 11.80 -5.32 -5.14
CA THR A 87 11.97 -6.69 -5.66
C THR A 87 11.44 -6.75 -7.09
N PRO A 88 12.32 -6.85 -8.09
CA PRO A 88 11.90 -7.01 -9.48
C PRO A 88 11.03 -8.25 -9.67
N ASN A 89 9.97 -8.14 -10.47
CA ASN A 89 9.09 -9.25 -10.85
C ASN A 89 8.42 -9.99 -9.68
N SER A 90 8.27 -9.36 -8.52
CA SER A 90 7.49 -9.95 -7.44
C SER A 90 6.01 -9.98 -7.85
N PRO A 91 5.32 -11.14 -7.81
CA PRO A 91 3.87 -11.17 -7.92
C PRO A 91 3.30 -10.37 -6.74
N ILE A 92 2.39 -9.44 -7.03
CA ILE A 92 1.78 -8.55 -6.05
C ILE A 92 0.28 -8.81 -6.04
N GLN A 93 -0.22 -9.19 -4.87
CA GLN A 93 -1.63 -9.24 -4.54
C GLN A 93 -2.06 -7.87 -4.01
N LEU A 94 -3.24 -7.44 -4.41
CA LEU A 94 -3.80 -6.15 -4.07
C LEU A 94 -5.04 -6.34 -3.21
N CYS A 95 -5.39 -5.32 -2.45
CA CYS A 95 -6.72 -5.20 -1.87
C CYS A 95 -7.08 -3.73 -1.97
N LEU A 96 -8.11 -3.44 -2.75
CA LEU A 96 -8.67 -2.11 -2.88
C LEU A 96 -9.94 -2.04 -2.05
N TYR A 97 -10.07 -0.97 -1.27
CA TYR A 97 -11.27 -0.68 -0.50
C TYR A 97 -11.70 0.76 -0.73
N THR A 98 -13.00 1.00 -0.62
CA THR A 98 -13.56 2.33 -0.77
C THR A 98 -14.69 2.58 0.20
N THR A 99 -14.73 3.79 0.76
CA THR A 99 -15.91 4.32 1.46
C THR A 99 -16.72 5.26 0.57
N ALA A 100 -16.36 5.36 -0.71
CA ALA A 100 -17.08 6.19 -1.67
C ALA A 100 -18.51 5.67 -1.85
N LYS A 101 -19.44 6.59 -2.12
CA LYS A 101 -20.79 6.21 -2.52
C LYS A 101 -20.71 5.34 -3.78
N MET A 102 -21.11 4.08 -3.65
CA MET A 102 -21.09 3.12 -4.75
C MET A 102 -22.47 3.02 -5.39
N THR A 103 -22.50 2.67 -6.68
CA THR A 103 -23.74 2.22 -7.32
C THR A 103 -24.18 0.91 -6.65
N PRO A 104 -25.48 0.70 -6.40
CA PRO A 104 -25.94 -0.51 -5.73
C PRO A 104 -25.69 -1.76 -6.57
N SER A 105 -25.33 -2.88 -5.95
CA SER A 105 -25.37 -4.17 -6.65
C SER A 105 -26.83 -4.49 -6.99
N LYS A 106 -27.09 -5.02 -8.19
CA LYS A 106 -28.45 -5.34 -8.64
C LYS A 106 -29.06 -6.55 -7.90
N LEU A 107 -28.29 -7.22 -7.05
CA LEU A 107 -28.66 -8.43 -6.32
C LEU A 107 -28.11 -8.33 -4.88
N GLY A 108 -28.86 -8.83 -3.89
CA GLY A 108 -28.42 -8.90 -2.49
C GLY A 108 -29.01 -7.86 -1.53
N MET A 109 -28.56 -7.89 -0.27
CA MET A 109 -28.99 -6.95 0.78
C MET A 109 -28.16 -5.66 0.70
N LEU A 110 -28.86 -4.52 0.71
CA LEU A 110 -28.27 -3.19 0.67
C LEU A 110 -28.71 -2.43 1.92
N VAL A 111 -27.75 -1.87 2.66
CA VAL A 111 -28.01 -1.02 3.82
C VAL A 111 -27.50 0.38 3.51
N TYR A 112 -28.32 1.39 3.80
CA TYR A 112 -27.99 2.79 3.59
C TYR A 112 -28.00 3.54 4.92
N ASN A 113 -27.16 4.56 5.06
CA ASN A 113 -27.26 5.50 6.18
C ASN A 113 -28.37 6.54 5.95
N ALA A 114 -28.61 7.40 6.95
CA ALA A 114 -29.61 8.47 6.87
C ALA A 114 -29.35 9.48 5.73
N GLN A 115 -28.12 9.54 5.23
CA GLN A 115 -27.67 10.39 4.13
C GLN A 115 -27.79 9.71 2.76
N GLN A 116 -28.44 8.53 2.67
CA GLN A 116 -28.59 7.73 1.44
C GLN A 116 -27.25 7.27 0.84
N GLU A 117 -26.23 7.11 1.67
CA GLU A 117 -24.96 6.49 1.29
C GLU A 117 -25.05 4.98 1.56
N LEU A 118 -24.65 4.17 0.59
CA LEU A 118 -24.59 2.71 0.73
C LEU A 118 -23.50 2.38 1.76
N VAL A 119 -23.90 1.85 2.92
CA VAL A 119 -22.98 1.47 4.02
C VAL A 119 -22.66 -0.01 4.03
N PHE A 120 -23.52 -0.84 3.45
CA PHE A 120 -23.27 -2.26 3.29
C PHE A 120 -23.98 -2.78 2.05
N ASP A 121 -23.30 -3.64 1.31
CA ASP A 121 -23.85 -4.37 0.17
C ASP A 121 -23.40 -5.81 0.31
N ALA A 122 -24.33 -6.75 0.47
CA ALA A 122 -24.00 -8.14 0.81
C ALA A 122 -23.14 -8.83 -0.24
N LEU A 123 -23.32 -8.47 -1.52
CA LEU A 123 -22.49 -9.03 -2.60
C LEU A 123 -21.11 -8.41 -2.64
N LYS A 124 -20.96 -7.25 -2.01
CA LYS A 124 -19.68 -6.60 -1.87
C LYS A 124 -19.05 -6.90 -0.48
N GLY A 125 -19.83 -7.22 0.55
CA GLY A 125 -19.39 -7.40 1.95
C GLY A 125 -18.48 -6.33 2.50
N TYR A 126 -17.67 -6.69 3.50
CA TYR A 126 -17.04 -5.75 4.42
C TYR A 126 -15.56 -6.08 4.63
N LEU A 127 -14.71 -5.05 4.65
CA LEU A 127 -13.42 -5.17 5.30
C LEU A 127 -13.64 -5.23 6.81
N GLN A 128 -12.97 -6.18 7.45
CA GLN A 128 -12.90 -6.23 8.90
C GLN A 128 -11.59 -5.60 9.35
N HIS A 129 -11.67 -4.60 10.22
CA HIS A 129 -10.50 -4.17 10.98
C HIS A 129 -10.17 -5.26 12.00
N VAL A 130 -8.98 -5.83 11.90
CA VAL A 130 -8.53 -6.93 12.76
C VAL A 130 -7.73 -6.38 13.94
N GLY A 131 -6.98 -5.30 13.70
CA GLY A 131 -6.23 -4.64 14.75
C GLY A 131 -5.35 -3.52 14.25
N THR A 132 -4.74 -2.81 15.19
CA THR A 132 -3.81 -1.73 14.93
C THR A 132 -2.47 -2.08 15.57
N LEU A 133 -1.40 -1.96 14.80
CA LEU A 133 -0.03 -2.09 15.27
C LEU A 133 0.50 -0.69 15.54
N HIS A 134 0.88 -0.42 16.77
CA HIS A 134 1.53 0.84 17.11
C HIS A 134 2.63 0.63 18.14
N GLY A 135 3.68 1.43 18.09
CA GLY A 135 4.72 1.39 19.12
C GLY A 135 6.09 1.87 18.66
N GLY A 136 7.07 1.62 19.52
CA GLY A 136 8.47 1.96 19.28
C GLY A 136 9.14 1.01 18.29
N VAL A 137 9.99 1.57 17.44
CA VAL A 137 10.84 0.83 16.49
C VAL A 137 12.29 1.08 16.82
N ARG A 138 13.08 0.00 16.94
CA ARG A 138 14.53 0.12 17.08
C ARG A 138 15.11 0.55 15.74
N VAL A 139 15.70 1.73 15.71
CA VAL A 139 16.29 2.32 14.50
C VAL A 139 17.76 2.56 14.72
N GLY A 140 18.59 2.16 13.75
CA GLY A 140 20.03 2.36 13.84
C GLY A 140 20.81 1.58 12.81
N ALA A 141 22.12 1.79 12.80
CA ALA A 141 23.04 1.07 11.94
C ALA A 141 23.03 -0.42 12.29
N GLY A 142 22.99 -1.29 11.26
CA GLY A 142 23.02 -2.75 11.43
C GLY A 142 21.76 -3.38 12.03
N VAL A 143 20.67 -2.62 12.17
CA VAL A 143 19.40 -3.19 12.65
C VAL A 143 18.71 -3.92 11.51
N GLY A 144 18.73 -5.27 11.55
CA GLY A 144 18.01 -6.11 10.59
C GLY A 144 16.50 -6.18 10.86
N VAL A 145 16.12 -6.52 12.11
CA VAL A 145 14.73 -6.49 12.59
C VAL A 145 14.58 -5.41 13.64
N ALA A 146 13.65 -4.49 13.39
CA ALA A 146 13.46 -3.24 14.12
C ALA A 146 12.40 -3.35 15.21
N ALA A 147 11.37 -4.14 14.95
CA ALA A 147 10.31 -4.45 15.88
C ALA A 147 9.63 -5.76 15.49
N THR A 148 8.93 -6.34 16.45
CA THR A 148 8.04 -7.48 16.25
C THR A 148 6.76 -7.20 17.01
N TYR A 149 5.64 -7.22 16.30
CA TYR A 149 4.31 -7.08 16.87
C TYR A 149 3.57 -8.41 16.76
N THR A 150 2.68 -8.67 17.71
CA THR A 150 1.83 -9.85 17.72
C THR A 150 0.39 -9.46 17.94
N LEU A 151 -0.52 -10.03 17.16
CA LEU A 151 -1.95 -9.82 17.24
C LEU A 151 -2.65 -11.19 17.34
N ALA A 152 -3.60 -11.31 18.27
CA ALA A 152 -4.45 -12.48 18.33
C ALA A 152 -5.48 -12.43 17.19
N LEU A 153 -5.59 -13.51 16.43
CA LEU A 153 -6.55 -13.66 15.35
C LEU A 153 -7.72 -14.55 15.79
N PRO A 154 -8.97 -14.19 15.44
CA PRO A 154 -10.09 -15.11 15.53
C PRO A 154 -9.84 -16.38 14.70
N ALA A 155 -10.29 -17.54 15.17
CA ALA A 155 -10.08 -18.82 14.49
C ALA A 155 -10.73 -18.91 13.09
N THR A 156 -11.67 -18.02 12.78
CA THR A 156 -12.39 -17.97 11.51
C THR A 156 -11.68 -17.14 10.43
N VAL A 157 -10.58 -16.46 10.76
CA VAL A 157 -9.84 -15.61 9.82
C VAL A 157 -8.90 -16.47 8.99
N ASN A 158 -9.10 -16.46 7.67
CA ASN A 158 -8.11 -17.01 6.74
C ASN A 158 -6.92 -16.05 6.61
N GLN A 159 -5.72 -16.56 6.90
CA GLN A 159 -4.48 -15.81 6.94
C GLN A 159 -4.06 -15.25 5.57
N GLN A 160 -4.46 -15.91 4.48
CA GLN A 160 -4.21 -15.46 3.11
C GLN A 160 -4.99 -14.18 2.75
N HIS A 161 -5.94 -13.76 3.58
CA HIS A 161 -6.80 -12.62 3.33
C HIS A 161 -6.49 -11.45 4.28
N LEU A 162 -5.37 -11.53 5.00
CA LEU A 162 -4.90 -10.47 5.88
C LEU A 162 -3.95 -9.54 5.14
N TYR A 163 -4.19 -8.25 5.29
CA TYR A 163 -3.38 -7.19 4.73
C TYR A 163 -3.00 -6.19 5.82
N ILE A 164 -1.83 -5.59 5.67
CA ILE A 164 -1.34 -4.50 6.53
C ILE A 164 -1.23 -3.23 5.69
N SER A 165 -1.61 -2.08 6.26
CA SER A 165 -1.27 -0.81 5.64
C SER A 165 0.25 -0.59 5.67
N GLN A 166 0.79 0.11 4.68
CA GLN A 166 2.20 0.53 4.70
C GLN A 166 2.31 2.05 4.53
N ARG A 167 1.48 2.79 5.28
CA ARG A 167 1.39 4.24 5.12
C ARG A 167 2.46 4.97 5.94
N SER A 168 2.96 4.35 6.99
CA SER A 168 3.99 4.88 7.90
C SER A 168 5.43 4.57 7.47
N SER A 169 5.65 4.12 6.22
CA SER A 169 7.00 3.81 5.70
C SER A 169 7.83 5.05 5.31
N LEU A 170 7.91 6.04 6.21
CA LEU A 170 8.95 7.08 6.14
C LEU A 170 10.34 6.42 6.24
N PRO A 171 11.43 7.04 5.76
CA PRO A 171 12.76 6.54 6.07
C PRO A 171 12.96 6.64 7.59
N PHE A 172 13.01 5.48 8.26
CA PHE A 172 13.14 5.39 9.71
C PHE A 172 14.57 5.67 10.18
N TYR A 173 15.56 5.54 9.28
CA TYR A 173 16.96 5.84 9.56
C TYR A 173 17.67 6.36 8.32
N ALA A 174 18.40 7.46 8.48
CA ALA A 174 19.25 8.06 7.46
C ALA A 174 20.57 8.57 8.05
N ALA A 175 21.65 8.44 7.29
CA ALA A 175 22.99 8.69 7.77
C ALA A 175 23.89 9.20 6.61
N TYR A 176 24.67 10.27 6.85
CA TYR A 176 25.79 10.71 6.00
C TYR A 176 27.18 10.50 6.64
N ARG A 177 28.13 9.94 5.90
CA ARG A 177 29.52 9.74 6.38
C ARG A 177 30.45 10.70 5.64
N ILE A 178 31.26 11.46 6.38
CA ILE A 178 32.33 12.29 5.82
C ILE A 178 33.64 11.51 5.92
N SER A 179 34.35 11.38 4.79
CA SER A 179 35.63 10.70 4.66
C SER A 179 36.60 11.55 3.84
N SER A 180 37.90 11.21 3.84
CA SER A 180 38.89 11.87 2.99
C SER A 180 38.59 11.74 1.49
N SER A 181 37.84 10.71 1.10
CA SER A 181 37.35 10.47 -0.27
C SER A 181 36.03 11.18 -0.60
N GLY A 182 35.45 11.94 0.33
CA GLY A 182 34.20 12.69 0.13
C GLY A 182 33.09 12.36 1.11
N VAL A 183 31.87 12.84 0.80
CA VAL A 183 30.66 12.64 1.60
C VAL A 183 29.78 11.58 0.95
N SER A 184 29.35 10.57 1.71
CA SER A 184 28.35 9.58 1.29
C SER A 184 27.09 9.69 2.13
N TYR A 185 25.92 9.41 1.54
CA TYR A 185 24.62 9.41 2.22
C TYR A 185 23.86 8.13 1.91
N ALA A 186 23.22 7.56 2.93
CA ALA A 186 22.35 6.41 2.78
C ALA A 186 21.18 6.46 3.78
N SER A 187 20.03 5.94 3.37
CA SER A 187 18.84 5.75 4.19
C SER A 187 18.28 4.33 4.05
N THR A 188 17.44 3.93 4.99
CA THR A 188 16.70 2.67 4.95
C THR A 188 15.26 2.87 5.38
N HIS A 189 14.36 2.17 4.71
CA HIS A 189 12.97 2.00 5.13
C HIS A 189 12.84 0.62 5.77
N TYR A 190 11.82 0.46 6.61
CA TYR A 190 11.45 -0.85 7.14
C TYR A 190 10.17 -1.31 6.46
N ARG A 191 10.17 -2.55 6.01
CA ARG A 191 9.03 -3.21 5.40
C ARG A 191 8.38 -4.14 6.42
N PRO A 192 7.04 -4.14 6.54
CA PRO A 192 6.35 -5.15 7.33
C PRO A 192 6.37 -6.49 6.61
N VAL A 193 6.69 -7.55 7.35
CA VAL A 193 6.59 -8.94 6.91
C VAL A 193 5.66 -9.66 7.86
N LEU A 194 4.56 -10.22 7.34
CA LEU A 194 3.60 -10.97 8.13
C LEU A 194 4.04 -12.43 8.20
N SER A 195 3.95 -13.02 9.40
CA SER A 195 4.09 -14.45 9.62
C SER A 195 2.97 -14.95 10.53
N PHE A 196 2.70 -16.24 10.44
CA PHE A 196 1.60 -16.89 11.17
C PHE A 196 2.14 -18.06 11.98
N PRO A 197 2.68 -17.82 13.19
CA PRO A 197 3.24 -18.88 14.02
C PRO A 197 2.23 -20.00 14.34
N ASN A 198 0.94 -19.66 14.37
CA ASN A 198 -0.18 -20.59 14.51
C ASN A 198 -1.47 -19.99 13.90
N ALA A 199 -2.57 -20.75 13.89
CA ALA A 199 -3.86 -20.34 13.32
C ALA A 199 -4.45 -19.06 13.93
N THR A 200 -4.12 -18.76 15.19
CA THR A 200 -4.72 -17.69 16.00
C THR A 200 -3.75 -16.54 16.30
N THR A 201 -2.60 -16.50 15.64
CA THR A 201 -1.57 -15.48 15.92
C THR A 201 -1.01 -14.94 14.61
N LEU A 202 -1.17 -13.64 14.41
CA LEU A 202 -0.42 -12.86 13.43
C LEU A 202 0.82 -12.29 14.12
N GLN A 203 1.97 -12.48 13.51
CA GLN A 203 3.20 -11.80 13.87
C GLN A 203 3.61 -10.87 12.72
N VAL A 204 4.02 -9.66 13.04
CA VAL A 204 4.51 -8.69 12.06
C VAL A 204 5.90 -8.24 12.45
N GLN A 205 6.88 -8.54 11.59
CA GLN A 205 8.25 -8.08 11.74
C GLN A 205 8.49 -6.85 10.88
N LEU A 206 9.13 -5.84 11.46
CA LEU A 206 9.64 -4.70 10.70
C LEU A 206 11.08 -4.96 10.32
N VAL A 207 11.32 -5.27 9.06
CA VAL A 207 12.62 -5.67 8.54
C VAL A 207 13.23 -4.52 7.75
N ALA A 208 14.48 -4.18 8.04
CA ALA A 208 15.21 -3.17 7.26
C ALA A 208 15.36 -3.68 5.83
N GLN A 209 15.05 -2.82 4.85
CA GLN A 209 15.26 -3.17 3.45
C GLN A 209 16.74 -3.33 3.10
N ARG A 210 17.60 -2.61 3.83
CA ARG A 210 19.05 -2.71 3.69
C ARG A 210 19.76 -2.14 4.91
N ASN A 211 21.00 -2.56 5.08
CA ASN A 211 21.89 -2.00 6.08
C ASN A 211 22.38 -0.60 5.65
N VAL A 212 22.28 0.35 6.58
CA VAL A 212 22.91 1.67 6.46
C VAL A 212 24.06 1.71 7.44
N SER A 213 25.25 1.91 6.91
CA SER A 213 26.46 2.08 7.72
C SER A 213 26.34 3.34 8.58
N GLY A 214 26.70 3.24 9.87
CA GLY A 214 26.66 4.35 10.82
C GLY A 214 27.55 5.52 10.42
N ASN A 215 27.40 6.65 11.12
CA ASN A 215 27.91 7.92 10.61
C ASN A 215 28.20 9.00 11.68
N ASN A 216 28.56 10.20 11.20
CA ASN A 216 28.87 11.36 12.03
C ASN A 216 27.60 12.09 12.57
N GLN A 217 26.45 12.00 11.90
CA GLN A 217 25.14 12.49 12.39
C GLN A 217 23.95 11.79 11.73
N SER A 218 23.16 11.05 12.49
CA SER A 218 22.01 10.31 11.94
C SER A 218 20.69 11.01 12.22
N GLN A 219 19.73 10.80 11.33
CA GLN A 219 18.32 11.11 11.57
C GLN A 219 17.55 9.81 11.69
N SER A 220 16.65 9.74 12.66
CA SER A 220 15.86 8.54 12.88
C SER A 220 14.46 8.87 13.38
N TYR A 221 13.51 8.02 13.03
CA TYR A 221 12.13 8.09 13.48
C TYR A 221 11.74 6.73 14.07
N SER A 222 11.37 6.69 15.34
CA SER A 222 11.12 5.45 16.09
C SER A 222 9.64 5.14 16.27
N GLY A 223 8.73 5.82 15.56
CA GLY A 223 7.30 5.58 15.64
C GLY A 223 6.82 4.60 14.58
N PHE A 224 5.86 3.75 14.92
CA PHE A 224 5.15 2.92 13.96
C PHE A 224 3.66 2.93 14.24
N PHE A 225 2.87 2.96 13.16
CA PHE A 225 1.43 2.87 13.20
C PHE A 225 0.94 2.27 11.87
N GLU A 226 0.31 1.11 11.91
CA GLU A 226 -0.34 0.49 10.75
C GLU A 226 -1.59 -0.27 11.17
N ASN A 227 -2.52 -0.44 10.24
CA ASN A 227 -3.75 -1.19 10.44
C ASN A 227 -3.66 -2.55 9.76
N ILE A 228 -4.22 -3.56 10.42
CA ILE A 228 -4.46 -4.89 9.86
C ILE A 228 -5.93 -4.97 9.47
N ILE A 229 -6.16 -5.37 8.22
CA ILE A 229 -7.49 -5.62 7.69
C ILE A 229 -7.61 -7.07 7.21
N TYR A 230 -8.82 -7.61 7.25
CA TYR A 230 -9.18 -8.88 6.65
C TYR A 230 -10.15 -8.65 5.49
N CYS A 231 -9.80 -9.18 4.32
CA CYS A 231 -10.57 -9.10 3.08
C CYS A 231 -10.95 -10.51 2.61
N PRO A 232 -12.16 -11.00 2.91
CA PRO A 232 -12.54 -12.41 2.71
C PRO A 232 -12.65 -12.87 1.24
N TYR A 233 -12.37 -12.00 0.27
CA TYR A 233 -12.58 -12.27 -1.15
C TYR A 233 -11.32 -12.85 -1.81
N GLU A 234 -11.50 -13.86 -2.66
CA GLU A 234 -10.43 -14.54 -3.42
C GLU A 234 -9.94 -13.74 -4.64
N HIS A 235 -10.63 -12.65 -4.99
CA HIS A 235 -10.27 -11.77 -6.11
C HIS A 235 -9.95 -10.38 -5.59
N ASP A 236 -8.66 -10.18 -5.39
CA ASP A 236 -7.86 -9.06 -4.88
C ASP A 236 -8.12 -7.64 -5.46
N VAL A 237 -9.24 -7.41 -6.16
CA VAL A 237 -9.68 -6.08 -6.60
C VAL A 237 -11.16 -5.91 -6.28
N TYR A 238 -11.41 -5.26 -5.14
CA TYR A 238 -12.75 -5.03 -4.65
C TYR A 238 -13.18 -3.58 -4.90
N THR A 239 -13.79 -3.34 -6.05
CA THR A 239 -14.46 -2.06 -6.35
C THR A 239 -15.82 -2.27 -7.01
N GLY A 240 -16.37 -3.49 -6.98
CA GLY A 240 -17.64 -3.80 -7.66
C GLY A 240 -17.52 -3.78 -9.18
N PHE A 241 -16.33 -4.00 -9.73
CA PHE A 241 -16.11 -4.14 -11.16
C PHE A 241 -16.18 -5.59 -11.58
N GLY A 242 -17.10 -5.87 -12.49
CA GLY A 242 -17.27 -7.17 -13.13
C GLY A 242 -18.72 -7.31 -13.56
N ASN A 243 -18.93 -7.46 -14.87
CA ASN A 243 -20.21 -7.90 -15.41
C ASN A 243 -20.67 -9.21 -14.76
#